data_AF-A0A067D2X1-F1
#
_entry.id   AF-A0A067D2X1-F1
#
_cell.length_a   1.000
_cell.length_b   1.000
_cell.length_c   1.000
_cell.angle_alpha   90.00
_cell.angle_beta   90.00
_cell.angle_gamma   90.00
#
_symmetry.space_group_name_H-M   'P 1'
#
loop_
_entity.id
_entity.type
_entity.pdbx_description
1 polymer ?
#
loop_
_entity_poly.entity_id
_entity_poly.type
_entity_poly.pdbx_seq_one_letter_code
_entity_poly.pdbx_strand_id
1 'polypeptide(L)'
;MGFSTNSRMFVYGLQAVSYLSEETFDRKLELFRSYGISKEEFIEMFRKAPGILASSEERLKLGLEFFLKDVEFKKSVLVHNPVCLTLSIENRVIPRYRVFQIVMPRGMLKKKLSFGSMLLLSEENFLKKFVLRFGDDAEELLLAYKGHSLGSSRKENLETTI
;
A
#
# COMPACT_ATOMS: atom_id res chain seq x y z
N MET A 1 10.74 -8.50 21.49
CA MET A 1 9.77 -7.80 20.61
C MET A 1 9.73 -6.28 20.82
N GLY A 2 9.95 -5.73 22.03
CA GLY A 2 10.12 -4.28 22.24
C GLY A 2 8.85 -3.44 22.07
N PHE A 3 7.67 -4.04 22.25
CA PHE A 3 6.41 -3.31 22.34
C PHE A 3 6.22 -2.78 23.77
N SER A 4 5.57 -1.63 23.92
CA SER A 4 4.98 -1.26 25.20
C SER A 4 3.84 -2.25 25.51
N THR A 5 3.90 -2.92 26.66
CA THR A 5 2.93 -3.96 27.08
C THR A 5 1.50 -3.45 27.21
N ASN A 6 1.29 -2.13 27.29
CA ASN A 6 -0.02 -1.48 27.45
C ASN A 6 -0.61 -0.92 26.14
N SER A 7 -0.21 -1.44 24.98
CA SER A 7 -0.69 -0.99 23.67
C SER A 7 -1.44 -2.10 22.93
N ARG A 8 -2.51 -1.74 22.19
CA ARG A 8 -3.18 -2.67 21.25
C ARG A 8 -2.20 -3.30 20.26
N MET A 9 -1.10 -2.61 19.96
CA MET A 9 -0.03 -3.12 19.10
C MET A 9 0.69 -4.33 19.69
N PHE A 10 0.74 -4.46 21.02
CA PHE A 10 1.28 -5.66 21.67
C PHE A 10 0.40 -6.87 21.39
N VAL A 11 -0.93 -6.74 21.49
CA VAL A 11 -1.87 -7.83 21.19
C VAL A 11 -1.78 -8.24 19.72
N TYR A 12 -1.81 -7.28 18.79
CA TYR A 12 -1.63 -7.58 17.36
C TYR A 12 -0.25 -8.17 17.04
N GLY A 13 0.79 -7.68 17.72
CA GLY A 13 2.15 -8.19 17.60
C GLY A 13 2.25 -9.64 18.05
N LEU A 14 1.73 -9.94 19.24
CA LEU A 14 1.70 -11.29 19.81
C LEU A 14 0.91 -12.23 18.91
N GLN A 15 -0.30 -11.83 18.49
CA GLN A 15 -1.12 -12.60 17.58
C GLN A 15 -0.37 -12.91 16.27
N ALA A 16 0.27 -11.90 15.68
CA ALA A 16 1.00 -12.07 14.42
C ALA A 16 2.16 -13.06 14.53
N VAL A 17 2.91 -13.07 15.64
CA VAL A 17 4.01 -14.03 15.83
C VAL A 17 3.51 -15.40 16.27
N SER A 18 2.38 -15.50 16.99
CA SER A 18 1.81 -16.79 17.41
C SER A 18 1.37 -17.67 16.24
N TYR A 19 1.04 -17.08 15.09
CA TYR A 19 0.66 -17.81 13.87
C TYR A 19 1.81 -17.99 12.87
N LEU A 20 3.02 -17.51 13.19
CA LEU A 20 4.14 -17.49 12.25
C LEU A 20 5.24 -18.46 12.69
N SER A 21 5.70 -19.31 11.79
CA SER A 21 6.93 -20.08 12.04
C SER A 21 8.15 -19.17 11.99
N GLU A 22 9.19 -19.53 12.74
CA GLU A 22 10.49 -18.84 12.72
C GLU A 22 11.06 -18.78 11.29
N GLU A 23 10.95 -19.88 10.55
CA GLU A 23 11.35 -19.94 9.14
C GLU A 23 10.60 -18.90 8.27
N THR A 24 9.29 -18.74 8.46
CA THR A 24 8.51 -17.75 7.70
C THR A 24 8.87 -16.32 8.10
N PHE A 25 9.22 -16.10 9.36
CA PHE A 25 9.74 -14.81 9.82
C PHE A 25 11.06 -14.48 9.13
N ASP A 26 11.99 -15.43 9.10
CA ASP A 26 13.32 -15.24 8.51
C ASP A 26 13.24 -15.02 6.99
N ARG A 27 12.39 -15.76 6.27
CA ARG A 27 12.17 -15.51 4.83
C ARG A 27 11.66 -14.09 4.57
N LYS A 28 10.71 -13.60 5.39
CA LYS A 28 10.23 -12.21 5.29
C LYS A 28 11.31 -11.19 5.64
N LEU A 29 12.13 -11.45 6.66
CA LEU A 29 13.25 -10.58 6.99
C LEU A 29 14.25 -10.51 5.83
N GLU A 30 14.63 -11.64 5.24
CA GLU A 30 15.55 -11.69 4.10
C GLU A 30 14.96 -11.04 2.84
N LEU A 31 13.65 -11.16 2.62
CA LEU A 31 12.95 -10.39 1.59
C LEU A 31 13.18 -8.89 1.82
N PHE A 32 12.95 -8.35 3.01
CA PHE A 32 13.14 -6.92 3.28
C PHE A 32 14.62 -6.49 3.15
N ARG A 33 15.57 -7.34 3.57
CA ARG A 33 17.01 -7.09 3.39
C ARG A 33 17.42 -6.98 1.94
N SER A 34 16.80 -7.78 1.05
CA SER A 34 17.04 -7.67 -0.40
C SER A 34 16.64 -6.30 -0.99
N TYR A 35 15.83 -5.52 -0.28
CA TYR A 35 15.47 -4.13 -0.60
C TYR A 35 16.22 -3.09 0.26
N GLY A 36 17.30 -3.49 0.93
CA GLY A 36 18.15 -2.60 1.73
C GLY A 36 17.55 -2.14 3.06
N ILE A 37 16.53 -2.84 3.55
CA ILE A 37 15.93 -2.60 4.88
C ILE A 37 16.66 -3.48 5.91
N SER A 38 17.23 -2.86 6.94
CA SER A 38 17.98 -3.58 7.98
C SER A 38 17.03 -4.38 8.89
N LYS A 39 17.59 -5.29 9.69
CA LYS A 39 16.82 -6.04 10.68
C LYS A 39 16.15 -5.10 11.70
N GLU A 40 16.86 -4.08 12.12
CA GLU A 40 16.38 -3.08 13.09
C GLU A 40 15.21 -2.29 12.49
N GLU A 41 15.34 -1.84 11.24
CA GLU A 41 14.26 -1.16 10.50
C GLU A 41 13.06 -2.09 10.30
N PHE A 42 13.27 -3.35 9.93
CA PHE A 42 12.19 -4.33 9.78
C PHE A 42 11.44 -4.56 11.10
N ILE A 43 12.16 -4.71 12.22
CA ILE A 43 11.55 -4.84 13.54
C ILE A 43 10.79 -3.57 13.94
N GLU A 44 11.31 -2.39 13.62
CA GLU A 44 10.58 -1.13 13.80
C GLU A 44 9.29 -1.09 12.98
N MET A 45 9.35 -1.49 11.72
CA MET A 45 8.18 -1.57 10.83
C MET A 45 7.13 -2.54 11.38
N PHE A 46 7.55 -3.71 11.83
CA PHE A 46 6.69 -4.69 12.48
C PHE A 46 6.02 -4.13 13.74
N ARG A 47 6.74 -3.36 14.57
CA ARG A 47 6.14 -2.74 15.76
C ARG A 47 5.04 -1.75 15.43
N LYS A 48 5.21 -0.99 14.35
CA LYS A 48 4.25 0.00 13.87
C LYS A 48 3.08 -0.64 13.11
N ALA A 49 3.33 -1.75 12.40
CA ALA A 49 2.34 -2.47 11.61
C ALA A 49 2.55 -4.00 11.66
N PRO A 50 2.08 -4.68 12.73
CA PRO A 50 2.18 -6.13 12.86
C PRO A 50 1.55 -6.91 11.70
N GLY A 51 0.55 -6.32 11.05
CA GLY A 51 -0.11 -6.87 9.86
C GLY A 51 0.82 -7.14 8.68
N ILE A 52 2.05 -6.60 8.68
CA ILE A 52 3.09 -7.00 7.72
C ILE A 52 3.35 -8.50 7.80
N LEU A 53 3.43 -9.07 9.01
CA LEU A 53 3.66 -10.50 9.17
C LEU A 53 2.45 -11.35 8.76
N ALA A 54 1.25 -10.79 8.71
CA ALA A 54 0.07 -11.45 8.19
C ALA A 54 -0.01 -11.43 6.65
N SER A 55 0.76 -10.57 5.97
CA SER A 55 0.78 -10.48 4.51
C SER A 55 1.69 -11.55 3.90
N SER A 56 1.32 -12.11 2.74
CA SER A 56 2.17 -13.08 2.03
C SER A 56 3.46 -12.44 1.51
N GLU A 57 4.49 -13.25 1.26
CA GLU A 57 5.78 -12.78 0.75
C GLU A 57 5.62 -12.11 -0.62
N GLU A 58 4.75 -12.64 -1.48
CA GLU A 58 4.44 -12.10 -2.81
C GLU A 58 3.81 -10.71 -2.71
N ARG A 59 2.84 -10.54 -1.80
CA ARG A 59 2.18 -9.24 -1.59
C ARG A 59 3.16 -8.19 -1.06
N LEU A 60 4.04 -8.59 -0.13
CA LEU A 60 5.07 -7.71 0.41
C LEU A 60 6.08 -7.33 -0.68
N LYS A 61 6.49 -8.28 -1.52
CA LYS A 61 7.37 -8.03 -2.66
C LYS A 61 6.75 -7.01 -3.63
N LEU A 62 5.50 -7.20 -4.04
CA LEU A 62 4.78 -6.24 -4.91
C LEU A 62 4.74 -4.84 -4.29
N GLY A 63 4.49 -4.75 -2.98
CA GLY A 63 4.50 -3.47 -2.28
C GLY A 63 5.89 -2.83 -2.27
N LEU A 64 6.93 -3.59 -1.95
CA LEU A 64 8.31 -3.11 -1.91
C LEU A 64 8.78 -2.65 -3.31
N GLU A 65 8.47 -3.40 -4.36
CA GLU A 65 8.76 -3.01 -5.75
C GLU A 65 8.05 -1.71 -6.12
N PHE A 66 6.74 -1.63 -5.86
CA PHE A 66 5.97 -0.44 -6.16
C PHE A 66 6.51 0.80 -5.43
N PHE A 67 6.69 0.73 -4.10
CA PHE A 67 7.09 1.89 -3.33
C PHE A 67 8.55 2.30 -3.58
N LEU A 68 9.48 1.36 -3.65
CA LEU A 68 10.92 1.68 -3.69
C LEU A 68 11.46 1.81 -5.11
N LYS A 69 10.83 1.16 -6.10
CA LYS A 69 11.30 1.19 -7.50
C LYS A 69 10.38 2.02 -8.40
N ASP A 70 9.07 1.78 -8.39
CA ASP A 70 8.17 2.46 -9.33
C ASP A 70 7.88 3.91 -8.92
N VAL A 71 7.65 4.12 -7.62
CA VAL A 71 7.38 5.44 -7.04
C VAL A 71 8.66 6.11 -6.51
N GLU A 72 9.73 5.34 -6.36
CA GLU A 72 11.03 5.80 -5.84
C GLU A 72 10.94 6.51 -4.48
N PHE A 73 10.06 6.02 -3.59
CA PHE A 73 10.04 6.52 -2.22
C PHE A 73 11.37 6.26 -1.53
N LYS A 74 11.85 7.28 -0.82
CA LYS A 74 12.95 7.11 0.13
C LYS A 74 12.57 5.99 1.10
N LYS A 75 13.49 5.03 1.28
CA LYS A 75 13.34 3.93 2.26
C LYS A 75 12.85 4.43 3.62
N SER A 76 13.39 5.56 4.11
CA SER A 76 13.00 6.15 5.40
C SER A 76 11.51 6.50 5.49
N VAL A 77 10.89 6.92 4.39
CA VAL A 77 9.45 7.22 4.32
C VAL A 77 8.64 5.94 4.47
N LEU A 78 9.08 4.85 3.84
CA LEU A 78 8.42 3.54 3.92
C LEU A 78 8.56 2.94 5.33
N VAL A 79 9.76 2.98 5.91
CA VAL A 79 10.04 2.52 7.29
C VAL A 79 9.19 3.29 8.30
N HIS A 80 8.95 4.58 8.08
CA HIS A 80 8.08 5.39 8.93
C HIS A 80 6.59 5.10 8.74
N ASN A 81 6.16 4.60 7.58
CA ASN A 81 4.75 4.36 7.24
C ASN A 81 4.49 2.92 6.76
N PRO A 82 4.86 1.89 7.54
CA PRO A 82 4.84 0.49 7.12
C PRO A 82 3.44 -0.06 6.82
N VAL A 83 2.40 0.59 7.36
CA VAL A 83 0.99 0.23 7.12
C VAL A 83 0.61 0.23 5.64
N CYS A 84 1.30 0.98 4.78
CA CYS A 84 1.01 0.97 3.36
C CYS A 84 1.28 -0.40 2.69
N LEU A 85 2.20 -1.20 3.25
CA LEU A 85 2.51 -2.56 2.79
C LEU A 85 1.44 -3.58 3.20
N THR A 86 0.53 -3.23 4.12
CA THR A 86 -0.57 -4.10 4.52
C THR A 86 -1.84 -3.86 3.68
N LEU A 87 -1.83 -2.88 2.78
CA LEU A 87 -2.96 -2.55 1.91
C LEU A 87 -2.92 -3.38 0.61
N SER A 88 -4.05 -3.48 -0.09
CA SER A 88 -4.03 -4.05 -1.45
C SER A 88 -3.29 -3.10 -2.40
N ILE A 89 -2.16 -3.54 -2.95
CA ILE A 89 -1.36 -2.74 -3.88
C ILE A 89 -2.18 -2.40 -5.13
N GLU A 90 -2.76 -3.44 -5.75
CA GLU A 90 -3.51 -3.32 -7.00
C GLU A 90 -4.85 -2.59 -6.83
N ASN A 91 -5.60 -2.90 -5.77
CA ASN A 91 -6.98 -2.40 -5.62
C ASN A 91 -7.08 -1.11 -4.81
N ARG A 92 -6.04 -0.73 -4.07
CA ARG A 92 -6.07 0.48 -3.23
C ARG A 92 -4.89 1.39 -3.45
N VAL A 93 -3.66 0.88 -3.45
CA VAL A 93 -2.48 1.76 -3.51
C VAL A 93 -2.34 2.38 -4.90
N ILE A 94 -2.30 1.56 -5.96
CA ILE A 94 -2.12 2.03 -7.33
C ILE A 94 -3.25 2.97 -7.78
N PRO A 95 -4.55 2.65 -7.60
CA PRO A 95 -5.65 3.56 -7.95
C PRO A 95 -5.54 4.92 -7.30
N ARG A 96 -5.15 4.96 -6.02
CA ARG A 96 -5.01 6.20 -5.26
C ARG A 96 -3.73 6.96 -5.62
N TYR A 97 -2.67 6.25 -5.98
CA TYR A 97 -1.43 6.85 -6.47
C TYR A 97 -1.66 7.60 -7.79
N ARG A 98 -2.41 7.03 -8.72
CA ARG A 98 -2.74 7.70 -9.99
C ARG A 98 -3.48 9.02 -9.77
N VAL A 99 -4.47 9.02 -8.88
CA VAL A 99 -5.15 10.25 -8.46
C VAL A 99 -4.16 11.22 -7.81
N PHE A 100 -3.30 10.73 -6.91
CA PHE A 100 -2.26 11.54 -6.25
C PHE A 100 -1.34 12.24 -7.26
N GLN A 101 -0.91 11.54 -8.33
CA GLN A 101 -0.07 12.09 -9.38
C GLN A 101 -0.72 13.23 -10.16
N ILE A 102 -2.05 13.28 -10.23
CA ILE A 102 -2.79 14.37 -10.90
C ILE A 102 -3.00 15.54 -9.92
N VAL A 103 -3.50 15.26 -8.72
CA VAL A 103 -3.93 16.32 -7.79
C VAL A 103 -2.75 17.07 -7.15
N MET A 104 -1.61 16.42 -6.96
CA MET A 104 -0.45 17.03 -6.28
C MET A 104 0.22 18.11 -7.12
N PRO A 105 0.62 17.87 -8.38
CA PRO A 105 1.29 18.90 -9.19
C PRO A 105 0.37 20.09 -9.50
N ARG A 106 -0.94 19.87 -9.61
CA ARG A 106 -1.94 20.91 -9.87
C ARG A 106 -2.26 21.78 -8.65
N GLY A 107 -1.64 21.53 -7.49
CA GLY A 107 -1.87 22.33 -6.28
C GLY A 107 -3.31 22.23 -5.74
N MET A 108 -4.06 21.19 -6.11
CA MET A 108 -5.49 21.05 -5.82
C MET A 108 -5.75 20.79 -4.32
N LEU A 109 -4.71 20.51 -3.54
CA LEU A 109 -4.79 20.23 -2.11
C LEU A 109 -4.41 21.45 -1.26
N LYS A 110 -5.39 22.02 -0.55
CA LYS A 110 -5.20 23.16 0.38
C LYS A 110 -4.29 22.87 1.58
N LYS A 111 -4.07 21.59 1.92
CA LYS A 111 -3.17 21.15 2.99
C LYS A 111 -2.18 20.14 2.42
N LYS A 112 -0.96 20.14 2.96
CA LYS A 112 0.09 19.15 2.68
C LYS A 112 -0.31 17.77 3.25
N LEU A 113 -1.30 17.13 2.64
CA LEU A 113 -1.69 15.76 2.96
C LEU A 113 -0.63 14.83 2.40
N SER A 114 -0.09 13.95 3.25
CA SER A 114 0.88 12.95 2.78
C SER A 114 0.16 11.86 1.99
N PHE A 115 0.86 11.25 1.04
CA PHE A 115 0.36 10.08 0.31
C PHE A 115 -0.07 8.95 1.27
N GLY A 116 0.70 8.73 2.34
CA GLY A 116 0.35 7.76 3.37
C GLY A 116 -1.03 8.01 4.00
N SER A 117 -1.36 9.27 4.34
CA SER A 117 -2.69 9.60 4.88
C SER A 117 -3.81 9.39 3.87
N MET A 118 -3.56 9.63 2.57
CA MET A 118 -4.53 9.37 1.50
C MET A 118 -4.85 7.87 1.35
N LEU A 119 -3.85 7.00 1.52
CA LEU A 119 -4.02 5.55 1.42
C LEU A 119 -4.91 4.95 2.51
N LEU A 120 -4.99 5.59 3.69
CA LEU A 120 -5.70 5.06 4.85
C LEU A 120 -7.19 5.45 4.91
N LEU A 121 -7.67 6.33 4.03
CA LEU A 121 -9.09 6.70 4.01
C LEU A 121 -9.97 5.53 3.58
N SER A 122 -11.23 5.51 4.05
CA SER A 122 -12.25 4.66 3.43
C SER A 122 -12.42 5.03 1.95
N GLU A 123 -12.94 4.11 1.14
CA GLU A 123 -13.18 4.36 -0.28
C GLU A 123 -14.08 5.57 -0.49
N GLU A 124 -15.21 5.62 0.20
CA GLU A 124 -16.14 6.76 0.17
C GLU A 124 -15.44 8.09 0.50
N ASN A 125 -14.67 8.14 1.59
CA ASN A 125 -13.96 9.35 1.99
C ASN A 125 -12.86 9.74 1.00
N PHE A 126 -12.20 8.76 0.39
CA PHE A 126 -11.21 9.01 -0.65
C PHE A 126 -11.87 9.65 -1.88
N LEU A 127 -12.91 9.01 -2.43
CA LEU A 127 -13.63 9.50 -3.61
C LEU A 127 -14.21 10.89 -3.38
N LYS A 128 -14.89 11.10 -2.24
CA LYS A 128 -15.48 12.40 -1.88
C LYS A 128 -14.43 13.51 -1.77
N LYS A 129 -13.24 13.22 -1.23
CA LYS A 129 -12.21 14.24 -0.98
C LYS A 129 -11.31 14.50 -2.18
N PHE A 130 -11.01 13.47 -2.97
CA PHE A 130 -9.95 13.52 -3.97
C PHE A 130 -10.42 13.30 -5.41
N VAL A 131 -11.70 12.97 -5.63
CA VAL A 131 -12.27 12.79 -6.97
C VAL A 131 -13.45 13.73 -7.16
N LEU A 132 -14.55 13.50 -6.43
CA LEU A 132 -15.82 14.21 -6.64
C LEU A 132 -15.80 15.69 -6.25
N ARG A 133 -14.85 16.11 -5.43
CA ARG A 133 -14.72 17.50 -4.99
C ARG A 133 -14.30 18.45 -6.11
N PHE A 134 -13.66 17.93 -7.16
CA PHE A 134 -12.95 18.74 -8.13
C PHE A 134 -13.76 19.07 -9.39
N GLY A 135 -15.10 19.08 -9.30
CA GLY A 135 -15.98 19.59 -10.36
C GLY A 135 -15.60 19.07 -11.75
N ASP A 136 -15.11 19.96 -12.60
CA ASP A 136 -14.71 19.69 -13.98
C ASP A 136 -13.60 18.62 -14.11
N ASP A 137 -12.70 18.49 -13.13
CA ASP A 137 -11.64 17.45 -13.11
C ASP A 137 -12.16 16.08 -12.62
N ALA A 138 -13.39 15.98 -12.12
CA ALA A 138 -13.86 14.77 -11.43
C ALA A 138 -13.90 13.54 -12.35
N GLU A 139 -14.21 13.72 -13.63
CA GLU A 139 -14.24 12.64 -14.61
C GLU A 139 -12.83 12.08 -14.89
N GLU A 140 -11.85 12.94 -15.12
CA GLU A 140 -10.44 12.56 -15.31
C GLU A 140 -9.92 11.79 -14.09
N LEU A 141 -10.17 12.30 -12.89
CA LEU A 141 -9.74 11.69 -11.64
C LEU A 141 -10.42 10.32 -11.40
N LEU A 142 -11.68 10.18 -11.80
CA LEU A 142 -12.41 8.91 -11.70
C LEU A 142 -11.87 7.89 -12.70
N LEU A 143 -11.52 8.30 -13.92
CA LEU A 143 -10.88 7.45 -14.92
C LEU A 143 -9.51 6.98 -14.45
N ALA A 144 -8.69 7.89 -13.90
CA ALA A 144 -7.40 7.55 -13.30
C ALA A 144 -7.54 6.53 -12.15
N TYR A 145 -8.52 6.73 -11.27
CA TYR A 145 -8.85 5.79 -10.19
C TYR A 145 -9.29 4.42 -10.74
N LYS A 146 -10.18 4.40 -11.74
CA LYS A 146 -10.75 3.18 -12.31
C LYS A 146 -9.87 2.47 -13.34
N GLY A 147 -8.74 3.05 -13.77
CA GLY A 147 -7.86 2.48 -14.81
C GLY A 147 -7.29 1.09 -14.52
N HIS A 148 -7.65 0.43 -13.41
CA HIS A 148 -7.40 -0.99 -13.14
C HIS A 148 -8.62 -1.91 -13.31
N SER A 149 -9.83 -1.38 -13.56
CA SER A 149 -11.08 -2.16 -13.60
C SER A 149 -11.56 -2.52 -15.01
N LEU A 150 -10.91 -2.04 -16.08
CA LEU A 150 -11.29 -2.34 -17.48
C LEU A 150 -10.54 -3.54 -18.07
N GLY A 151 -9.80 -4.30 -17.25
CA GLY A 151 -8.97 -5.42 -17.66
C GLY A 151 -9.55 -6.82 -17.41
N SER A 152 -10.86 -6.98 -17.18
CA SER A 152 -11.48 -8.32 -17.03
C SER A 152 -12.77 -8.53 -17.83
N SER A 153 -13.04 -7.70 -18.85
CA SER A 153 -14.13 -7.96 -19.81
C SER A 153 -13.70 -7.58 -21.23
N ARG A 154 -12.74 -8.34 -21.75
CA ARG A 154 -12.56 -8.53 -23.20
C ARG A 154 -11.78 -9.82 -23.47
N LYS A 155 -12.34 -10.94 -23.02
CA LYS A 155 -12.10 -12.24 -23.63
C LYS A 155 -13.46 -12.79 -24.00
N GLU A 156 -13.96 -12.35 -25.15
CA GLU A 156 -14.93 -13.11 -25.92
C GLU A 156 -14.86 -12.64 -27.36
N ASN A 157 -14.82 -13.64 -28.25
CA ASN A 157 -14.98 -13.58 -29.69
C ASN A 157 -13.73 -13.27 -30.52
N LEU A 158 -12.96 -14.33 -30.84
CA LEU A 158 -12.57 -14.67 -32.21
C LEU A 158 -11.83 -16.02 -32.24
N GLU A 159 -12.57 -17.10 -31.96
CA GLU A 159 -12.29 -18.43 -32.50
C GLU A 159 -13.60 -19.02 -33.01
N THR A 160 -14.05 -18.58 -34.18
CA THR A 160 -14.86 -19.41 -35.07
C THR A 160 -14.72 -18.85 -36.48
N THR A 161 -13.89 -19.47 -37.31
CA THR A 161 -14.25 -19.85 -38.68
C THR A 161 -13.22 -20.89 -39.10
N ILE A 162 -13.78 -22.07 -39.41
CA ILE A 162 -13.14 -23.26 -39.97
C ILE A 162 -12.48 -22.91 -41.31
#